data_AF-A0A7X5QVV5-F1
#
_entry.id   AF-A0A7X5QVV5-F1
#
_cell.length_a   1.000
_cell.length_b   1.000
_cell.length_c   1.000
_cell.angle_alpha   90.00
_cell.angle_beta   90.00
_cell.angle_gamma   90.00
#
_symmetry.space_group_name_H-M   'P 1'
#
loop_
_entity.id
_entity.type
_entity.pdbx_description
1 polymer ?
#
loop_
_entity_poly.entity_id
_entity_poly.type
_entity_poly.pdbx_seq_one_letter_code
_entity_poly.pdbx_strand_id
1 'polypeptide(L)'
;MEFTIGMRTPGAFTAGKCLERERSNEFGFRDHPIEKGNPSDVAEDLPEYLQDRLTSLDLRSIDSAQLRDLAANLLWEGYISESAFAKFAIYHMDHPGPLDLTAWIDQAQKKIDNGMLAKYPVAIREYEAGIDAAEGIRKMVDYLSGQSVDVQA
;
A
#
# COMPACT_ATOMS: atom_id res chain seq x y z
N MET A 1 22.96 13.03 -10.61
CA MET A 1 21.64 13.13 -9.99
C MET A 1 21.83 12.68 -8.55
N GLU A 2 21.95 13.62 -7.61
CA GLU A 2 22.05 13.29 -6.19
C GLU A 2 20.68 12.80 -5.73
N PHE A 3 20.53 11.49 -5.56
CA PHE A 3 19.41 10.96 -4.78
C PHE A 3 19.74 11.22 -3.31
N THR A 4 19.43 12.41 -2.81
CA THR A 4 19.40 12.63 -1.38
C THR A 4 18.21 11.82 -0.86
N ILE A 5 18.46 10.61 -0.36
CA ILE A 5 17.48 9.88 0.44
C ILE A 5 17.32 10.69 1.73
N GLY A 6 16.45 11.70 1.70
CA GLY A 6 16.02 12.37 2.91
C GLY A 6 15.11 11.40 3.66
N MET A 7 15.61 10.82 4.75
CA MET A 7 14.74 10.08 5.68
C MET A 7 13.56 10.98 6.06
N ARG A 8 12.34 10.54 5.75
CA ARG A 8 11.12 11.27 6.14
C ARG A 8 10.87 11.04 7.63
N THR A 9 10.53 12.11 8.35
CA THR A 9 10.12 12.03 9.76
C THR A 9 8.69 12.54 9.86
N PRO A 10 7.70 11.69 10.13
CA PRO A 10 6.32 12.13 10.28
C PRO A 10 6.16 13.01 11.54
N GLY A 11 5.20 13.93 11.50
CA GLY A 11 4.81 14.76 12.62
C GLY A 11 4.37 13.91 13.84
N ALA A 12 4.59 14.42 15.05
CA ALA A 12 4.47 13.64 16.28
C ALA A 12 3.08 13.01 16.54
N PHE A 13 2.03 13.52 15.89
CA PHE A 13 0.64 13.12 16.10
C PHE A 13 -0.05 12.66 14.80
N THR A 14 0.71 12.25 13.79
CA THR A 14 0.16 11.82 12.49
C THR A 14 0.03 10.30 12.40
N ALA A 15 -0.78 9.82 11.45
CA ALA A 15 -0.97 8.39 11.20
C ALA A 15 0.36 7.71 10.84
N GLY A 16 1.23 8.41 10.09
CA GLY A 16 2.60 8.01 9.82
C GLY A 16 3.41 7.73 11.07
N LYS A 17 3.30 8.59 12.10
CA LYS A 17 4.02 8.37 13.35
C LYS A 17 3.50 7.18 14.15
N CYS A 18 2.22 6.90 14.06
CA CYS A 18 1.64 5.68 14.64
C CYS A 18 2.14 4.44 13.89
N LEU A 19 2.11 4.46 12.55
CA LEU A 19 2.57 3.36 11.72
C LEU A 19 4.06 3.06 11.91
N GLU A 20 4.90 4.10 12.05
CA GLU A 20 6.34 3.97 12.33
C GLU A 20 6.64 3.22 13.63
N ARG A 21 5.73 3.27 14.62
CA ARG A 21 5.87 2.51 15.87
C ARG A 21 5.56 1.01 15.68
N GLU A 22 4.81 0.67 14.65
CA GLU A 22 4.34 -0.68 14.36
C GLU A 22 5.20 -1.39 13.30
N ARG A 23 5.67 -0.64 12.28
CA ARG A 23 6.31 -1.18 11.07
C ARG A 23 7.48 -0.30 10.62
N SER A 24 8.45 -0.91 9.94
CA SER A 24 9.59 -0.19 9.37
C SER A 24 9.31 0.34 7.96
N ASN A 25 9.97 1.44 7.63
CA ASN A 25 10.21 1.91 6.28
C ASN A 25 11.58 2.61 6.27
N GLU A 26 12.55 2.07 5.55
CA GLU A 26 13.93 2.59 5.45
C GLU A 26 14.02 4.02 4.90
N PHE A 27 13.01 4.47 4.15
CA PHE A 27 12.89 5.82 3.59
C PHE A 27 12.10 6.78 4.50
N GLY A 28 11.60 6.27 5.64
CA GLY A 28 10.72 7.00 6.56
C GLY A 28 9.28 7.11 6.06
N PHE A 29 8.38 7.52 6.95
CA PHE A 29 6.94 7.63 6.65
C PHE A 29 6.49 9.05 6.33
N ARG A 30 5.44 9.14 5.50
CA ARG A 30 4.61 10.34 5.30
C ARG A 30 3.66 10.53 6.48
N ASP A 31 3.07 11.72 6.61
CA ASP A 31 2.08 11.98 7.65
C ASP A 31 0.79 11.16 7.46
N HIS A 32 0.37 10.99 6.21
CA HIS A 32 -0.81 10.21 5.84
C HIS A 32 -0.39 9.00 4.97
N PRO A 33 0.10 7.90 5.57
CA PRO A 33 0.39 6.68 4.82
C PRO A 33 -0.90 6.07 4.26
N ILE A 34 -0.76 5.28 3.19
CA ILE A 34 -1.87 4.52 2.60
C ILE A 34 -2.35 3.42 3.55
N GLU A 35 -1.43 2.76 4.27
CA GLU A 35 -1.77 1.75 5.26
C GLU A 35 -2.60 2.37 6.39
N LYS A 36 -3.86 1.93 6.52
CA LYS A 36 -4.83 2.42 7.52
C LYS A 36 -5.15 3.93 7.42
N GLY A 37 -4.73 4.59 6.35
CA GLY A 37 -4.98 6.01 6.11
C GLY A 37 -6.40 6.32 5.64
N ASN A 38 -6.81 7.57 5.82
CA ASN A 38 -8.03 8.12 5.22
C ASN A 38 -7.71 8.59 3.79
N PRO A 39 -8.46 8.15 2.75
CA PRO A 39 -8.14 8.47 1.36
C PRO A 39 -8.06 9.97 1.04
N SER A 40 -8.85 10.80 1.72
CA SER A 40 -8.81 12.26 1.53
C SER A 40 -7.50 12.86 2.00
N ASP A 41 -7.09 12.58 3.24
CA ASP A 41 -5.83 13.08 3.82
C ASP A 41 -4.60 12.56 3.05
N VAL A 42 -4.66 11.30 2.58
CA VAL A 42 -3.61 10.71 1.73
C VAL A 42 -3.58 11.39 0.36
N ALA A 43 -4.72 11.68 -0.26
CA ALA A 43 -4.72 12.35 -1.56
C ALA A 43 -4.09 13.76 -1.53
N GLU A 44 -4.22 14.47 -0.40
CA GLU A 44 -3.64 15.80 -0.23
C GLU A 44 -2.10 15.81 -0.24
N ASP A 45 -1.47 14.74 0.26
CA ASP A 45 -0.01 14.64 0.30
C ASP A 45 0.59 13.82 -0.86
N LEU A 46 -0.25 13.04 -1.57
CA LEU A 46 0.18 12.15 -2.65
C LEU A 46 0.72 12.95 -3.85
N PRO A 47 1.95 12.66 -4.33
CA PRO A 47 2.46 13.25 -5.56
C PRO A 47 1.55 12.97 -6.77
N GLU A 48 1.39 13.95 -7.67
CA GLU A 48 0.53 13.84 -8.85
C GLU A 48 0.79 12.57 -9.67
N TYR A 49 2.05 12.21 -9.90
CA TYR A 49 2.39 11.00 -10.66
C TYR A 49 1.91 9.70 -9.99
N LEU A 50 1.79 9.66 -8.67
CA LEU A 50 1.21 8.53 -7.95
C LEU A 50 -0.32 8.56 -8.02
N GLN A 51 -0.94 9.74 -8.02
CA GLN A 51 -2.38 9.87 -8.22
C GLN A 51 -2.77 9.38 -9.62
N ASP A 52 -2.08 9.84 -10.67
CA ASP A 52 -2.27 9.41 -12.06
C ASP A 52 -2.04 7.90 -12.21
N ARG A 53 -1.03 7.38 -11.53
CA ARG A 53 -0.75 5.95 -11.55
C ARG A 53 -1.87 5.15 -10.90
N LEU A 54 -2.44 5.62 -9.79
CA LEU A 54 -3.55 4.94 -9.11
C LEU A 54 -4.84 5.00 -9.93
N THR A 55 -5.19 6.15 -10.51
CA THR A 55 -6.41 6.32 -11.33
C THR A 55 -6.41 5.48 -12.60
N SER A 56 -5.23 5.09 -13.10
CA SER A 56 -5.11 4.22 -14.28
C SER A 56 -5.20 2.70 -13.99
N LEU A 57 -5.32 2.28 -12.72
CA LEU A 57 -5.32 0.86 -12.36
C LEU A 57 -6.70 0.21 -12.54
N ASP A 58 -6.72 -0.95 -13.20
CA ASP A 58 -7.83 -1.90 -13.08
C ASP A 58 -7.53 -2.90 -11.95
N LEU A 59 -8.08 -2.66 -10.77
CA LEU A 59 -7.85 -3.50 -9.59
C LEU A 59 -8.42 -4.92 -9.69
N ARG A 60 -9.26 -5.22 -10.69
CA ARG A 60 -9.79 -6.57 -10.92
C ARG A 60 -8.88 -7.43 -11.78
N SER A 61 -7.91 -6.81 -12.46
CA SER A 61 -7.00 -7.50 -13.38
C SER A 61 -5.60 -6.86 -13.41
N ILE A 62 -5.15 -6.32 -12.27
CA ILE A 62 -3.83 -5.69 -12.17
C ILE A 62 -2.75 -6.77 -12.28
N ASP A 63 -1.75 -6.56 -13.12
CA ASP A 63 -0.62 -7.49 -13.18
C ASP A 63 0.19 -7.45 -11.87
N SER A 64 0.61 -8.61 -11.36
CA SER A 64 1.36 -8.66 -10.10
C SER A 64 2.69 -7.92 -10.16
N ALA A 65 3.30 -7.78 -11.34
CA ALA A 65 4.47 -6.91 -11.53
C ALA A 65 4.10 -5.43 -11.41
N GLN A 66 2.96 -5.02 -11.97
CA GLN A 66 2.47 -3.64 -11.85
C GLN A 66 2.15 -3.28 -10.40
N LEU A 67 1.55 -4.21 -9.64
CA LEU A 67 1.28 -4.03 -8.21
C LEU A 67 2.58 -3.94 -7.41
N ARG A 68 3.57 -4.80 -7.68
CA ARG A 68 4.92 -4.72 -7.07
C ARG A 68 5.57 -3.38 -7.34
N ASP A 69 5.55 -2.92 -8.58
CA ASP A 69 6.19 -1.66 -8.98
C ASP A 69 5.47 -0.44 -8.38
N LEU A 70 4.16 -0.53 -8.17
CA LEU A 70 3.41 0.50 -7.45
C LEU A 70 3.82 0.50 -5.98
N ALA A 71 3.87 -0.69 -5.35
CA ALA A 71 4.31 -0.83 -3.97
C ALA A 71 5.74 -0.33 -3.77
N ALA A 72 6.65 -0.55 -4.71
CA ALA A 72 8.00 0.01 -4.67
C ALA A 72 7.98 1.55 -4.62
N ASN A 73 7.19 2.19 -5.49
CA ASN A 73 7.06 3.65 -5.47
C ASN A 73 6.44 4.15 -4.16
N LEU A 74 5.42 3.46 -3.65
CA LEU A 74 4.77 3.82 -2.39
C LEU A 74 5.71 3.64 -1.19
N LEU A 75 6.55 2.60 -1.20
CA LEU A 75 7.57 2.38 -0.18
C LEU A 75 8.60 3.51 -0.21
N TRP A 76 9.15 3.79 -1.39
CA TRP A 76 10.11 4.88 -1.59
C TRP A 76 9.54 6.23 -1.21
N GLU A 77 8.24 6.44 -1.39
CA GLU A 77 7.55 7.67 -1.02
C GLU A 77 7.10 7.75 0.44
N GLY A 78 7.21 6.67 1.22
CA GLY A 78 6.85 6.64 2.63
C GLY A 78 5.37 6.36 2.91
N TYR A 79 4.63 5.83 1.93
CA TYR A 79 3.19 5.55 2.03
C TYR A 79 2.86 4.15 2.52
N ILE A 80 3.78 3.21 2.40
CA ILE A 80 3.63 1.84 2.90
C ILE A 80 4.91 1.38 3.61
N SER A 81 4.79 0.36 4.42
CA SER A 81 5.87 -0.30 5.15
C SER A 81 6.68 -1.25 4.27
N GLU A 82 7.88 -1.59 4.72
CA GLU A 82 8.71 -2.64 4.12
C GLU A 82 8.00 -3.99 4.08
N SER A 83 7.23 -4.33 5.14
CA SER A 83 6.48 -5.58 5.21
C SER A 83 5.39 -5.65 4.15
N ALA A 84 4.68 -4.55 3.90
CA ALA A 84 3.69 -4.46 2.83
C ALA A 84 4.36 -4.64 1.45
N PHE A 85 5.47 -3.94 1.19
CA PHE A 85 6.22 -4.11 -0.05
C PHE A 85 6.71 -5.55 -0.24
N ALA A 86 7.35 -6.13 0.78
CA ALA A 86 7.87 -7.50 0.75
C ALA A 86 6.75 -8.51 0.43
N LYS A 87 5.56 -8.31 0.99
CA LYS A 87 4.39 -9.16 0.72
C LYS A 87 4.02 -9.18 -0.76
N PHE A 88 3.97 -8.02 -1.42
CA PHE A 88 3.67 -7.92 -2.84
C PHE A 88 4.82 -8.42 -3.72
N ALA A 89 6.07 -8.15 -3.34
CA ALA A 89 7.25 -8.63 -4.06
C ALA A 89 7.33 -10.16 -4.06
N ILE A 90 7.12 -10.80 -2.90
CA ILE A 90 7.07 -12.27 -2.77
C ILE A 90 5.88 -12.82 -3.56
N TYR A 91 4.70 -12.20 -3.44
CA TYR A 91 3.52 -12.67 -4.16
C TYR A 91 3.74 -12.68 -5.67
N HIS A 92 4.33 -11.63 -6.24
CA HIS A 92 4.66 -11.57 -7.66
C HIS A 92 5.61 -12.68 -8.11
N MET A 93 6.63 -13.01 -7.30
CA MET A 93 7.55 -14.10 -7.63
C MET A 93 6.84 -15.46 -7.68
N ASP A 94 5.91 -15.71 -6.75
CA ASP A 94 5.18 -16.97 -6.66
C ASP A 94 4.00 -17.05 -7.66
N HIS A 95 3.39 -15.91 -8.00
CA HIS A 95 2.15 -15.80 -8.79
C HIS A 95 2.28 -14.68 -9.85
N PRO A 96 3.05 -14.90 -10.92
CA PRO A 96 3.14 -13.95 -12.02
C PRO A 96 1.81 -13.88 -12.79
N GLY A 97 1.45 -12.68 -13.25
CA GLY A 97 0.28 -12.43 -14.09
C GLY A 97 -0.82 -11.61 -13.41
N PRO A 98 -2.00 -11.52 -14.04
CA PRO A 98 -3.11 -10.72 -13.55
C PRO A 98 -3.64 -11.24 -12.22
N LEU A 99 -3.97 -10.32 -11.31
CA LEU A 99 -4.62 -10.60 -10.04
C LEU A 99 -5.83 -9.68 -9.83
N ASP A 100 -6.83 -10.19 -9.13
CA ASP A 100 -7.91 -9.39 -8.55
C ASP A 100 -7.50 -9.01 -7.13
N LEU A 101 -7.27 -7.72 -6.88
CA LEU A 101 -6.76 -7.23 -5.60
C LEU A 101 -7.77 -7.48 -4.46
N THR A 102 -9.07 -7.44 -4.75
CA THR A 102 -10.11 -7.74 -3.75
C THR A 102 -10.11 -9.22 -3.40
N ALA A 103 -10.01 -10.09 -4.42
CA ALA A 103 -9.88 -11.52 -4.19
C ALA A 103 -8.59 -11.87 -3.43
N TRP A 104 -7.50 -11.15 -3.68
CA TRP A 104 -6.24 -11.31 -2.95
C TRP A 104 -6.39 -10.96 -1.46
N ILE A 105 -7.04 -9.84 -1.13
CA ILE A 105 -7.31 -9.44 0.26
C ILE A 105 -8.09 -10.54 0.99
N ASP A 106 -9.18 -11.03 0.38
CA ASP A 106 -10.01 -12.08 0.96
C ASP A 106 -9.23 -13.38 1.20
N GLN A 107 -8.36 -13.77 0.27
CA GLN A 107 -7.51 -14.95 0.40
C GLN A 107 -6.44 -14.78 1.48
N ALA A 108 -5.85 -13.59 1.57
CA ALA A 108 -4.87 -13.23 2.59
C ALA A 108 -5.48 -13.30 3.99
N GLN A 109 -6.68 -12.72 4.18
CA GLN A 109 -7.39 -12.76 5.45
C GLN A 109 -7.75 -14.19 5.85
N LYS A 110 -8.27 -15.00 4.92
CA LYS A 110 -8.56 -16.42 5.16
C LYS A 110 -7.33 -17.22 5.58
N LYS A 111 -6.13 -16.86 5.09
CA LYS A 111 -4.86 -17.50 5.50
C LYS A 111 -4.46 -17.17 6.93
N ILE A 112 -4.79 -15.98 7.42
CA ILE A 112 -4.63 -15.63 8.84
C ILE A 112 -5.64 -16.40 9.68
N ASP A 113 -6.93 -16.33 9.31
CA ASP A 113 -8.04 -16.84 10.13
C ASP A 113 -8.05 -18.36 10.28
N ASN A 114 -7.57 -19.10 9.27
CA ASN A 114 -7.56 -20.57 9.30
C ASN A 114 -6.49 -21.16 10.25
N GLY A 115 -5.68 -20.32 10.90
CA GLY A 115 -4.70 -20.73 11.91
C GLY A 115 -3.46 -21.45 11.37
N MET A 116 -3.32 -21.64 10.06
CA MET A 116 -2.10 -22.24 9.49
C MET A 116 -0.84 -21.42 9.81
N LEU A 117 -1.00 -20.11 9.98
CA LEU A 117 0.06 -19.18 10.32
C LEU A 117 0.24 -18.96 11.84
N ALA A 118 -0.53 -19.62 12.71
CA ALA A 118 -0.55 -19.35 14.15
C ALA A 118 0.82 -19.49 14.83
N LYS A 119 1.71 -20.33 14.29
CA LYS A 119 3.09 -20.52 14.79
C LYS A 119 4.11 -19.56 14.16
N TYR A 120 3.69 -18.72 13.22
CA TYR A 120 4.53 -17.87 12.40
C TYR A 120 4.09 -16.40 12.53
N PRO A 121 4.33 -15.75 13.69
CA PRO A 121 3.87 -14.39 13.95
C PRO A 121 4.43 -13.35 12.96
N VAL A 122 5.64 -13.59 12.42
CA VAL A 122 6.23 -12.74 11.38
C VAL A 122 5.40 -12.82 10.09
N ALA A 123 4.99 -14.02 9.67
CA ALA A 123 4.17 -14.21 8.49
C ALA A 123 2.79 -13.55 8.65
N ILE A 124 2.18 -13.64 9.83
CA ILE A 124 0.92 -12.94 10.14
C ILE A 124 1.10 -11.43 9.92
N ARG A 125 2.15 -10.83 10.49
CA ARG A 125 2.42 -9.39 10.35
C ARG A 125 2.62 -8.96 8.90
N GLU A 126 3.30 -9.75 8.09
CA GLU A 126 3.46 -9.47 6.65
C GLU A 126 2.14 -9.53 5.90
N TYR A 127 1.26 -10.50 6.23
CA TYR A 127 -0.08 -10.56 5.66
C TYR A 127 -0.92 -9.37 6.09
N GLU A 128 -0.92 -9.00 7.38
CA GLU A 128 -1.62 -7.81 7.87
C GLU A 128 -1.13 -6.53 7.18
N ALA A 129 0.19 -6.37 7.01
CA ALA A 129 0.76 -5.22 6.31
C ALA A 129 0.35 -5.17 4.84
N GLY A 130 0.43 -6.31 4.14
CA GLY A 130 -0.03 -6.38 2.76
C GLY A 130 -1.53 -6.13 2.61
N ILE A 131 -2.36 -6.62 3.55
CA ILE A 131 -3.81 -6.37 3.56
C ILE A 131 -4.08 -4.88 3.76
N ASP A 132 -3.48 -4.25 4.77
CA ASP A 132 -3.67 -2.82 5.05
C ASP A 132 -3.28 -1.96 3.83
N ALA A 133 -2.16 -2.29 3.17
CA ALA A 133 -1.70 -1.60 1.98
C ALA A 133 -2.63 -1.84 0.77
N ALA A 134 -3.08 -3.08 0.54
CA ALA A 134 -3.99 -3.41 -0.55
C ALA A 134 -5.36 -2.73 -0.38
N GLU A 135 -5.89 -2.72 0.84
CA GLU A 135 -7.13 -2.00 1.16
C GLU A 135 -6.97 -0.49 0.96
N GLY A 136 -5.85 0.07 1.41
CA GLY A 136 -5.53 1.47 1.20
C GLY A 136 -5.45 1.83 -0.28
N ILE A 137 -4.73 1.05 -1.09
CA ILE A 137 -4.66 1.21 -2.54
C ILE A 137 -6.06 1.18 -3.15
N ARG A 138 -6.89 0.19 -2.78
CA ARG A 138 -8.27 0.10 -3.27
C ARG A 138 -9.08 1.36 -2.97
N LYS A 139 -9.05 1.81 -1.71
CA LYS A 139 -9.77 3.01 -1.27
C LYS A 139 -9.27 4.27 -1.98
N MET A 140 -7.97 4.37 -2.27
CA MET A 140 -7.39 5.48 -3.02
C MET A 140 -7.87 5.49 -4.47
N VAL A 141 -7.89 4.34 -5.15
CA VAL A 141 -8.39 4.25 -6.53
C VAL A 141 -9.88 4.64 -6.58
N ASP A 142 -10.69 4.13 -5.65
CA ASP A 142 -12.11 4.47 -5.55
C ASP A 142 -12.31 5.98 -5.32
N TYR A 143 -11.54 6.58 -4.41
CA TYR A 143 -11.61 8.01 -4.07
C TYR A 143 -11.23 8.91 -5.26
N LEU A 144 -10.08 8.66 -5.89
CA LEU A 144 -9.57 9.48 -7.00
C LEU A 144 -10.43 9.33 -8.26
N SER A 145 -10.97 8.13 -8.49
CA SER A 145 -11.93 7.90 -9.58
C SER A 145 -13.24 8.64 -9.34
N GLY A 146 -13.71 8.70 -8.09
CA GLY A 146 -14.89 9.49 -7.71
C GLY A 146 -14.70 11.00 -7.92
N GLN A 147 -13.56 11.56 -7.52
CA GLN A 147 -13.23 12.97 -7.76
C GLN A 147 -13.17 13.31 -9.26
N SER A 148 -12.66 12.40 -10.07
CA SER A 148 -12.58 12.59 -11.53
C SER A 148 -13.97 12.74 -12.18
N VAL A 149 -14.99 12.08 -11.60
CA VAL A 149 -16.39 12.19 -12.07
C VAL A 149 -17.00 13.54 -11.66
N ASP A 150 -16.73 14.02 -10.43
CA ASP A 150 -17.26 15.29 -9.92
C ASP A 150 -16.69 16.52 -10.64
N VAL A 151 -15.44 16.46 -11.13
CA VAL A 151 -14.81 17.56 -11.89
C VAL A 151 -15.35 17.68 -13.33
N GLN A 152 -15.96 16.60 -13.86
CA GLN A 152 -16.49 16.57 -15.22
C GLN A 152 -18.01 16.86 -15.32
N ALA A 153 -18.70 17.07 -14.19
CA ALA A 153 -20.13 17.38 -14.11
C ALA A 153 -20.41 18.89 -14.05
#